data_AF-A0A7S2XSI2-F1
#
_entry.id   AF-A0A7S2XSI2-F1
#
_cell.length_a   1.000
_cell.length_b   1.000
_cell.length_c   1.000
_cell.angle_alpha   90.00
_cell.angle_beta   90.00
_cell.angle_gamma   90.00
#
_symmetry.space_group_name_H-M   'P 1'
#
loop_
_entity.id
_entity.type
_entity.pdbx_description
1 polymer ?
#
loop_
_entity_poly.entity_id
_entity_poly.type
_entity_poly.pdbx_seq_one_letter_code
_entity_poly.pdbx_strand_id
1 'polypeptide(L)'
;MVAMSSSSARKQNISGATARKRSAYIIDAVQILWGLQFITGALVMFHGMFVNDGGRKYVPIEPSRIPEGYMTGSSCEKAYVNVYASNLDEEHALLYCSDDDMNNLRLWLPGDYDTHICSTSNLLFANSLTGFPQAWLLPMIPFLLQLLVALLNKTSLELILRRGLFKFVLMNIRGCILYLGFDFLQKAWHANRHGETTNLVETDCWYQDFLRPHQRDRVCYGQRFDFSDHVVLFYAQILPVLMLELLVWIKQPPVSSASASSQRLNNSPDKVGLEMSIFQRYLVPALIVGSVVYLHMITYLNIHKTAAYYHTGPEMMVGYAISLCVQLPIGYLVCHRDWGAMRQYVGLSAITANNKQIS
;
A
#
# COMPACT_ATOMS: atom_id res chain seq x y z
N MET A 1 42.28 -45.50 24.23
CA MET A 1 41.24 -45.21 23.21
C MET A 1 40.08 -44.50 23.90
N VAL A 2 39.39 -43.61 23.17
CA VAL A 2 38.20 -42.82 23.57
C VAL A 2 38.46 -41.51 24.33
N ALA A 3 38.94 -40.50 23.60
CA ALA A 3 38.89 -39.09 23.99
C ALA A 3 38.65 -38.21 22.74
N MET A 4 37.55 -38.43 22.01
CA MET A 4 37.20 -37.63 20.82
C MET A 4 35.73 -37.19 20.71
N SER A 5 34.88 -37.45 21.71
CA SER A 5 33.44 -37.14 21.64
C SER A 5 33.06 -35.70 22.08
N SER A 6 33.89 -35.00 22.86
CA SER A 6 33.49 -33.71 23.47
C SER A 6 33.52 -32.49 22.54
N SER A 7 34.29 -32.52 21.44
CA SER A 7 34.43 -31.34 20.57
C SER A 7 33.24 -31.14 19.61
N SER A 8 32.58 -32.24 19.20
CA SER A 8 31.43 -32.21 18.30
C SER A 8 30.18 -31.65 19.01
N ALA A 9 29.94 -32.08 20.25
CA ALA A 9 28.85 -31.57 21.08
C ALA A 9 28.98 -30.06 21.36
N ARG A 10 30.21 -29.57 21.58
CA ARG A 10 30.46 -28.14 21.81
C ARG A 10 30.19 -27.29 20.56
N LYS A 11 30.53 -27.77 19.37
CA LYS A 11 30.24 -27.07 18.10
C LYS A 11 28.75 -27.02 17.77
N GLN A 12 27.99 -28.08 18.06
CA GLN A 12 26.53 -28.08 17.86
C GLN A 12 25.82 -27.09 18.78
N ASN A 13 26.24 -26.97 20.05
CA ASN A 13 25.65 -26.02 20.99
C ASN A 13 25.91 -24.54 20.62
N ILE A 14 27.09 -24.21 20.10
CA ILE A 14 27.43 -22.84 19.67
C ILE A 14 26.62 -22.43 18.42
N SER A 15 26.45 -23.35 17.46
CA SER A 15 25.64 -23.11 16.26
C SER A 15 24.17 -22.85 16.62
N GLY A 16 23.60 -23.65 17.53
CA GLY A 16 22.22 -23.49 17.99
C GLY A 16 21.98 -22.16 18.72
N ALA A 17 22.91 -21.72 19.57
CA ALA A 17 22.78 -20.44 20.28
C ALA A 17 22.84 -19.22 19.33
N THR A 18 23.70 -19.29 18.31
CA THR A 18 23.84 -18.21 17.31
C THR A 18 22.60 -18.11 16.42
N ALA A 19 22.04 -19.25 16.00
CA ALA A 19 20.80 -19.29 15.23
C ALA A 19 19.60 -18.74 16.02
N ARG A 20 19.49 -19.04 17.32
CA ARG A 20 18.43 -18.50 18.19
C ARG A 20 18.53 -16.99 18.34
N LYS A 21 19.72 -16.46 18.62
CA LYS A 21 19.95 -15.00 18.70
C LYS A 21 19.54 -14.31 17.40
N ARG A 22 19.97 -14.85 16.25
CA ARG A 22 19.61 -14.29 14.93
C ARG A 22 18.10 -14.29 14.69
N SER A 23 17.38 -15.36 15.07
CA SER A 23 15.93 -15.44 14.89
C SER A 23 15.18 -14.37 15.71
N ALA A 24 15.61 -14.15 16.97
CA ALA A 24 15.04 -13.13 17.85
C ALA A 24 15.21 -11.71 17.28
N TYR A 25 16.43 -11.33 16.89
CA TYR A 25 16.68 -10.01 16.29
C TYR A 25 15.83 -9.74 15.04
N ILE A 26 15.60 -10.77 14.21
CA ILE A 26 14.74 -10.59 13.04
C ILE A 26 13.29 -10.36 13.48
N ILE A 27 12.77 -11.07 14.49
CA ILE A 27 11.39 -10.83 14.96
C ILE A 27 11.25 -9.39 15.48
N ASP A 28 12.21 -8.91 16.27
CA ASP A 28 12.17 -7.56 16.83
C ASP A 28 12.22 -6.50 15.71
N ALA A 29 13.13 -6.67 14.73
CA ALA A 29 13.21 -5.78 13.58
C ALA A 29 11.89 -5.74 12.76
N VAL A 30 11.22 -6.88 12.64
CA VAL A 30 9.94 -7.01 11.93
C VAL A 30 8.82 -6.27 12.66
N GLN A 31 8.75 -6.40 13.99
CA GLN A 31 7.78 -5.66 14.80
C GLN A 31 8.03 -4.15 14.73
N ILE A 32 9.29 -3.73 14.77
CA ILE A 32 9.68 -2.32 14.63
C ILE A 32 9.28 -1.79 13.26
N LEU A 33 9.60 -2.51 12.16
CA LEU A 33 9.22 -2.10 10.81
C LEU A 33 7.70 -1.97 10.66
N TRP A 34 6.94 -2.92 11.21
CA TRP A 34 5.48 -2.87 11.19
C TRP A 34 4.92 -1.68 12.00
N GLY A 35 5.50 -1.40 13.17
CA GLY A 35 5.13 -0.24 13.99
C GLY A 35 5.47 1.08 13.30
N LEU A 36 6.67 1.20 12.71
CA LEU A 36 7.09 2.36 11.95
C LEU A 36 6.15 2.62 10.79
N GLN A 37 5.75 1.59 10.04
CA GLN A 37 4.81 1.69 8.94
C GLN A 37 3.48 2.34 9.32
N PHE A 38 2.93 2.00 10.50
CA PHE A 38 1.71 2.63 11.01
C PHE A 38 1.94 4.10 11.38
N ILE A 39 3.05 4.39 12.06
CA ILE A 39 3.36 5.76 12.51
C ILE A 39 3.60 6.66 11.30
N THR A 40 4.48 6.27 10.38
CA THR A 40 4.76 7.04 9.16
C THR A 40 3.53 7.17 8.29
N GLY A 41 2.74 6.10 8.19
CA GLY A 41 1.42 6.12 7.59
C GLY A 41 0.54 7.22 8.18
N ALA A 42 0.27 7.17 9.48
CA ALA A 42 -0.57 8.14 10.15
C ALA A 42 -0.04 9.58 9.98
N LEU A 43 1.27 9.79 10.15
CA LEU A 43 1.90 11.11 9.99
C LEU A 43 1.69 11.69 8.58
N VAL A 44 1.87 10.87 7.53
CA VAL A 44 1.65 11.31 6.14
C VAL A 44 0.20 11.72 5.91
N MET A 45 -0.75 10.94 6.44
CA MET A 45 -2.18 11.24 6.35
C MET A 45 -2.54 12.52 7.11
N PHE A 46 -2.10 12.65 8.37
CA PHE A 46 -2.34 13.84 9.19
C PHE A 46 -1.72 15.10 8.59
N HIS A 47 -0.51 14.98 8.02
CA HIS A 47 0.11 16.08 7.31
C HIS A 47 -0.75 16.53 6.11
N GLY A 48 -1.22 15.59 5.28
CA GLY A 48 -2.11 15.94 4.17
C GLY A 48 -3.42 16.58 4.64
N MET A 49 -4.03 16.07 5.71
CA MET A 49 -5.22 16.68 6.31
C MET A 49 -4.98 18.10 6.84
N PHE A 50 -3.79 18.35 7.41
CA PHE A 50 -3.40 19.68 7.85
C PHE A 50 -3.26 20.64 6.66
N VAL A 51 -2.65 20.17 5.56
CA VAL A 51 -2.55 20.93 4.30
C VAL A 51 -3.93 21.26 3.71
N ASN A 52 -4.90 20.35 3.84
CA ASN A 52 -6.28 20.56 3.39
C ASN A 52 -6.98 21.71 4.13
N ASP A 53 -6.52 22.06 5.34
CA ASP A 53 -7.20 22.94 6.30
C ASP A 53 -8.61 22.45 6.70
N GLY A 54 -8.88 21.16 6.49
CA GLY A 54 -10.09 20.46 6.91
C GLY A 54 -11.39 20.79 6.18
N GLY A 55 -11.42 21.82 5.33
CA GLY A 55 -12.65 22.35 4.71
C GLY A 55 -12.78 22.13 3.21
N ARG A 56 -11.76 21.62 2.51
CA ARG A 56 -11.72 21.60 1.05
C ARG A 56 -11.86 20.18 0.51
N LYS A 57 -12.59 20.02 -0.59
CA LYS A 57 -12.68 18.74 -1.30
C LYS A 57 -12.81 18.98 -2.79
N TYR A 58 -11.82 18.53 -3.54
CA TYR A 58 -11.72 18.77 -4.96
C TYR A 58 -12.22 17.58 -5.76
N VAL A 59 -13.05 17.85 -6.77
CA VAL A 59 -13.44 16.86 -7.78
C VAL A 59 -12.94 17.28 -9.15
N PRO A 60 -12.45 16.34 -9.97
CA PRO A 60 -12.01 16.66 -11.32
C PRO A 60 -13.21 17.01 -12.21
N ILE A 61 -13.09 18.11 -12.94
CA ILE A 61 -14.09 18.58 -13.91
C ILE A 61 -13.57 18.50 -15.34
N GLU A 62 -14.40 18.86 -16.31
CA GLU A 62 -14.00 18.97 -17.71
C GLU A 62 -13.57 20.42 -18.01
N PRO A 63 -12.29 20.69 -18.34
CA PRO A 63 -11.81 22.05 -18.58
C PRO A 63 -12.64 22.79 -19.64
N SER A 64 -13.03 22.10 -20.71
CA SER A 64 -13.82 22.67 -21.82
C SER A 64 -15.18 23.28 -21.43
N ARG A 65 -15.65 23.06 -20.19
CA ARG A 65 -16.94 23.54 -19.71
C ARG A 65 -16.86 24.80 -18.85
N ILE A 66 -15.66 25.20 -18.45
CA ILE A 66 -15.48 26.41 -17.66
C ILE A 66 -15.69 27.61 -18.59
N PRO A 67 -16.45 28.64 -18.19
CA PRO A 67 -16.70 29.79 -19.06
C PRO A 67 -15.39 30.52 -19.39
N GLU A 68 -15.22 30.99 -20.63
CA GLU A 68 -13.98 31.59 -21.14
C GLU A 68 -13.48 32.77 -20.28
N GLY A 69 -14.37 33.48 -19.58
CA GLY A 69 -14.01 34.59 -18.68
C GLY A 69 -13.23 34.18 -17.42
N TYR A 70 -13.21 32.89 -17.06
CA TYR A 70 -12.51 32.37 -15.87
C TYR A 70 -11.21 31.66 -16.22
N MET A 71 -10.88 31.50 -17.51
CA MET A 71 -9.62 30.90 -17.95
C MET A 71 -8.65 31.95 -18.48
N THR A 72 -7.54 32.14 -17.79
CA THR A 72 -6.42 32.96 -18.29
C THR A 72 -5.34 32.04 -18.89
N GLY A 73 -5.39 31.82 -20.20
CA GLY A 73 -4.29 31.15 -20.93
C GLY A 73 -4.71 29.93 -21.77
N SER A 74 -3.90 29.63 -22.78
CA SER A 74 -4.19 28.61 -23.79
C SER A 74 -3.52 27.26 -23.47
N SER A 75 -4.04 26.52 -22.49
CA SER A 75 -4.13 25.04 -22.43
C SER A 75 -4.35 24.58 -20.98
N CYS A 76 -5.60 24.59 -20.51
CA CYS A 76 -5.96 23.93 -19.26
C CYS A 76 -6.13 22.43 -19.51
N GLU A 77 -5.17 21.61 -19.07
CA GLU A 77 -5.21 20.16 -19.27
C GLU A 77 -6.12 19.48 -18.24
N LYS A 78 -6.10 20.00 -17.00
CA LYS A 78 -6.87 19.47 -15.86
C LYS A 78 -7.45 20.61 -15.06
N ALA A 79 -8.68 20.44 -14.58
CA ALA A 79 -9.31 21.38 -13.68
C ALA A 79 -10.05 20.64 -12.57
N TYR A 80 -10.15 21.30 -11.42
CA TYR A 80 -10.76 20.77 -10.21
C TYR A 80 -11.62 21.84 -9.56
N VAL A 81 -12.76 21.44 -8.97
CA VAL A 81 -13.64 22.35 -8.23
C VAL A 81 -13.75 21.93 -6.78
N ASN A 82 -13.73 22.89 -5.87
CA ASN A 82 -14.00 22.67 -4.46
C ASN A 82 -15.51 22.52 -4.24
N VAL A 83 -15.96 21.32 -3.89
CA VAL A 83 -17.40 21.00 -3.73
C VAL A 83 -18.04 21.66 -2.50
N TYR A 84 -17.25 22.24 -1.61
CA TYR A 84 -17.72 23.00 -0.45
C TYR A 84 -17.66 24.52 -0.63
N ALA A 85 -17.11 25.01 -1.74
CA ALA A 85 -17.24 26.42 -2.08
C ALA A 85 -18.71 26.75 -2.38
N SER A 86 -19.13 27.97 -2.05
CA SER A 86 -20.51 28.42 -2.24
C SER A 86 -20.79 28.84 -3.68
N ASN A 87 -19.77 29.32 -4.39
CA ASN A 87 -19.84 29.77 -5.78
C ASN A 87 -18.43 29.78 -6.42
N LEU A 88 -18.36 30.15 -7.69
CA LEU A 88 -17.12 30.19 -8.48
C LEU A 88 -16.18 31.35 -8.10
N ASP A 89 -16.69 32.40 -7.45
CA ASP A 89 -15.92 33.60 -7.08
C ASP A 89 -15.15 33.43 -5.75
N GLU A 90 -15.43 32.35 -5.00
CA GLU A 90 -14.74 32.05 -3.76
C GLU A 90 -13.28 31.63 -3.99
N GLU A 91 -12.39 32.01 -3.08
CA GLU A 91 -10.97 31.67 -3.16
C GLU A 91 -10.79 30.14 -3.18
N HIS A 92 -10.00 29.65 -4.15
CA HIS A 92 -9.80 28.23 -4.41
C HIS A 92 -11.08 27.43 -4.76
N ALA A 93 -12.16 28.09 -5.19
CA ALA A 93 -13.35 27.38 -5.72
C ALA A 93 -13.02 26.54 -6.96
N LEU A 94 -12.12 27.04 -7.81
CA LEU A 94 -11.68 26.43 -9.05
C LEU A 94 -10.15 26.42 -9.11
N LEU A 95 -9.57 25.26 -9.42
CA LEU A 95 -8.15 25.08 -9.69
C LEU A 95 -7.97 24.64 -11.15
N TYR A 96 -7.05 25.27 -11.86
CA TYR A 96 -6.68 24.92 -13.23
C TYR A 96 -5.20 24.54 -13.30
N CYS A 97 -4.90 23.57 -14.15
CA CYS A 97 -3.55 23.05 -14.34
C CYS A 97 -3.13 23.30 -15.78
N SER A 98 -2.15 24.19 -15.98
CA SER A 98 -1.54 24.45 -17.28
C SER A 98 -0.25 23.64 -17.47
N ASP A 99 0.11 23.39 -18.74
CA ASP A 99 1.35 22.69 -19.11
C ASP A 99 2.62 23.43 -18.62
N ASP A 100 2.56 24.77 -18.54
CA ASP A 100 3.69 25.58 -18.06
C ASP A 100 3.95 25.38 -16.55
N ASP A 101 2.91 25.09 -15.77
CA ASP A 101 3.02 24.76 -14.35
C ASP A 101 3.56 23.34 -14.14
N MET A 102 3.31 22.44 -15.10
CA MET A 102 3.71 21.03 -15.04
C MET A 102 5.21 20.83 -15.30
N ASN A 103 5.83 21.70 -16.11
CA ASN A 103 7.25 21.61 -16.46
C ASN A 103 8.18 22.23 -15.41
N ASN A 104 7.68 23.13 -14.56
CA ASN A 104 8.43 23.74 -13.46
C ASN A 104 8.45 22.83 -12.22
N LEU A 105 8.98 21.61 -12.39
CA LEU A 105 9.09 20.57 -11.37
C LEU A 105 10.08 20.99 -10.25
N ARG A 106 9.72 21.97 -9.42
CA ARG A 106 10.45 22.30 -8.20
C ARG A 106 10.16 21.22 -7.18
N LEU A 107 11.18 20.39 -6.96
CA LEU A 107 11.24 19.34 -5.97
C LEU A 107 10.83 19.86 -4.58
N TRP A 108 9.60 19.57 -4.15
CA TRP A 108 9.11 19.62 -2.75
C TRP A 108 9.49 20.87 -1.92
N LEU A 109 9.59 22.04 -2.54
CA LEU A 109 9.64 23.29 -1.80
C LEU A 109 8.22 23.63 -1.34
N PRO A 110 8.03 24.33 -0.20
CA PRO A 110 6.73 24.82 0.23
C PRO A 110 6.24 25.86 -0.79
N GLY A 111 5.59 25.37 -1.84
CA GLY A 111 4.93 26.16 -2.87
C GLY A 111 3.44 26.26 -2.61
N ASP A 112 2.78 27.11 -3.39
CA ASP A 112 1.33 27.29 -3.36
C ASP A 112 0.58 25.95 -3.49
N TYR A 113 -0.47 25.80 -2.68
CA TYR A 113 -1.36 24.63 -2.61
C TYR A 113 -1.77 24.12 -4.02
N ASP A 114 -2.00 25.06 -4.93
CA ASP A 114 -2.49 24.83 -6.29
C ASP A 114 -1.47 24.09 -7.18
N THR A 115 -0.17 24.32 -6.97
CA THR A 115 0.88 23.67 -7.76
C THR A 115 0.96 22.16 -7.48
N HIS A 116 0.57 21.73 -6.29
CA HIS A 116 0.72 20.35 -5.83
C HIS A 116 -0.39 19.42 -6.30
N ILE A 117 -1.64 19.90 -6.40
CA ILE A 117 -2.74 19.11 -6.99
C ILE A 117 -2.50 18.92 -8.50
N CYS A 118 -2.01 19.97 -9.16
CA CYS A 118 -1.74 19.98 -10.59
C CYS A 118 -0.52 19.16 -10.99
N SER A 119 0.50 19.08 -10.12
CA SER A 119 1.69 18.29 -10.38
C SER A 119 1.34 16.81 -10.68
N THR A 120 1.47 16.42 -11.95
CA THR A 120 1.62 15.00 -12.26
C THR A 120 2.94 14.56 -11.69
N SER A 121 2.90 13.67 -10.70
CA SER A 121 4.14 13.03 -10.27
C SER A 121 4.69 12.28 -11.48
N ASN A 122 5.87 12.66 -11.95
CA ASN A 122 6.62 11.95 -13.02
C ASN A 122 7.07 10.54 -12.59
N LEU A 123 6.61 10.09 -11.42
CA LEU A 123 6.83 8.76 -10.90
C LEU A 123 5.94 7.78 -11.67
N LEU A 124 6.58 6.81 -12.31
CA LEU A 124 5.91 5.73 -13.04
C LEU A 124 4.87 5.04 -12.14
N PHE A 125 3.65 4.84 -12.67
CA PHE A 125 2.54 4.19 -11.97
C PHE A 125 1.93 4.94 -10.78
N ALA A 126 2.42 6.13 -10.39
CA ALA A 126 1.83 6.85 -9.27
C ALA A 126 0.34 7.19 -9.50
N ASN A 127 0.00 7.64 -10.71
CA ASN A 127 -1.39 7.89 -11.12
C ASN A 127 -2.18 6.60 -11.41
N SER A 128 -1.50 5.46 -11.59
CA SER A 128 -2.13 4.19 -11.93
C SER A 128 -2.51 3.38 -10.69
N LEU A 129 -1.97 3.69 -9.52
CA LEU A 129 -2.21 2.93 -8.28
C LEU A 129 -3.70 2.85 -7.89
N THR A 130 -4.52 3.77 -8.36
CA THR A 130 -5.96 3.84 -8.08
C THR A 130 -6.79 2.99 -9.06
N GLY A 131 -6.22 2.63 -10.22
CA GLY A 131 -6.89 1.85 -11.26
C GLY A 131 -6.87 0.34 -11.00
N PHE A 132 -7.99 -0.34 -11.30
CA PHE A 132 -8.09 -1.79 -11.37
C PHE A 132 -7.81 -2.19 -12.84
N PRO A 133 -6.58 -2.60 -13.22
CA PRO A 133 -5.86 -3.73 -12.62
C PRO A 133 -4.56 -3.39 -11.85
N GLN A 134 -4.03 -2.18 -11.95
CA GLN A 134 -2.70 -1.86 -11.41
C GLN A 134 -2.67 -1.91 -9.87
N ALA A 135 -3.75 -1.50 -9.20
CA ALA A 135 -3.94 -1.64 -7.76
C ALA A 135 -3.80 -3.09 -7.26
N TRP A 136 -4.03 -4.08 -8.14
CA TRP A 136 -3.88 -5.50 -7.85
C TRP A 136 -2.50 -6.03 -8.25
N LEU A 137 -2.02 -5.66 -9.43
CA LEU A 137 -0.78 -6.20 -9.98
C LEU A 137 0.47 -5.62 -9.30
N LEU A 138 0.49 -4.31 -9.03
CA LEU A 138 1.68 -3.64 -8.48
C LEU A 138 2.09 -4.20 -7.10
N PRO A 139 1.17 -4.38 -6.13
CA PRO A 139 1.53 -4.97 -4.83
C PRO A 139 2.00 -6.42 -4.95
N MET A 140 1.67 -7.11 -6.06
CA MET A 140 2.09 -8.49 -6.31
C MET A 140 3.45 -8.61 -7.00
N ILE A 141 4.07 -7.51 -7.45
CA ILE A 141 5.38 -7.58 -8.13
C ILE A 141 6.44 -8.33 -7.30
N PRO A 142 6.64 -8.06 -5.99
CA PRO A 142 7.62 -8.80 -5.19
C PRO A 142 7.33 -10.31 -5.15
N PHE A 143 6.05 -10.68 -5.11
CA PHE A 143 5.61 -12.07 -5.13
C PHE A 143 5.86 -12.73 -6.48
N LEU A 144 5.53 -12.06 -7.58
CA LEU A 144 5.74 -12.57 -8.93
C LEU A 144 7.23 -12.79 -9.21
N LEU A 145 8.10 -11.90 -8.74
CA LEU A 145 9.55 -12.09 -8.78
C LEU A 145 9.99 -13.33 -7.99
N GLN A 146 9.45 -13.55 -6.79
CA GLN A 146 9.74 -14.75 -6.00
C GLN A 146 9.25 -16.04 -6.69
N LEU A 147 8.05 -16.01 -7.27
CA LEU A 147 7.49 -17.13 -8.01
C LEU A 147 8.36 -17.46 -9.23
N LEU A 148 8.81 -16.45 -9.98
CA LEU A 148 9.71 -16.64 -11.11
C LEU A 148 11.03 -17.28 -10.68
N VAL A 149 11.66 -16.78 -9.61
CA VAL A 149 12.91 -17.36 -9.08
C VAL A 149 12.70 -18.81 -8.64
N ALA A 150 11.57 -19.11 -8.00
CA ALA A 150 11.25 -20.45 -7.55
C ALA A 150 11.03 -21.44 -8.69
N LEU A 151 10.38 -20.99 -9.77
CA LEU A 151 10.19 -21.76 -11.01
C LEU A 151 11.54 -22.04 -11.68
N LEU A 152 12.40 -21.02 -11.81
CA LEU A 152 13.75 -21.17 -12.38
C LEU A 152 14.61 -22.14 -11.56
N ASN A 153 14.48 -22.12 -10.24
CA ASN A 153 15.24 -22.98 -9.33
C ASN A 153 14.58 -24.35 -9.08
N LYS A 154 13.44 -24.66 -9.71
CA LYS A 154 12.67 -25.90 -9.50
C LYS A 154 12.38 -26.20 -8.03
N THR A 155 12.19 -25.17 -7.22
CA THR A 155 11.85 -25.31 -5.79
C THR A 155 10.38 -25.66 -5.62
N SER A 156 10.02 -26.23 -4.46
CA SER A 156 8.61 -26.55 -4.17
C SER A 156 7.75 -25.29 -4.24
N LEU A 157 6.74 -25.30 -5.12
CA LEU A 157 5.80 -24.19 -5.32
C LEU A 157 4.72 -24.14 -4.24
N GLU A 158 4.56 -25.19 -3.43
CA GLU A 158 3.46 -25.32 -2.49
C GLU A 158 3.37 -24.13 -1.52
N LEU A 159 4.51 -23.73 -0.95
CA LEU A 159 4.55 -22.60 -0.02
C LEU A 159 4.21 -21.27 -0.71
N ILE A 160 4.68 -21.09 -1.95
CA ILE A 160 4.44 -19.88 -2.73
C ILE A 160 2.97 -19.79 -3.14
N LEU A 161 2.36 -20.92 -3.52
CA LEU A 161 0.94 -20.99 -3.85
C LEU A 161 0.05 -20.72 -2.64
N ARG A 162 0.35 -21.29 -1.47
CA ARG A 162 -0.38 -20.99 -0.21
C ARG A 162 -0.32 -19.49 0.13
N ARG A 163 0.85 -18.88 -0.02
CA ARG A 163 1.04 -17.42 0.15
C ARG A 163 0.28 -16.60 -0.90
N GLY A 164 0.31 -17.03 -2.15
CA GLY A 164 -0.45 -16.42 -3.24
C GLY A 164 -1.95 -16.43 -2.95
N LEU A 165 -2.47 -17.57 -2.50
CA LEU A 165 -3.86 -17.73 -2.10
C LEU A 165 -4.22 -16.84 -0.91
N PHE A 166 -3.37 -16.76 0.12
CA PHE A 166 -3.60 -15.85 1.24
C PHE A 166 -3.75 -14.39 0.79
N LYS A 167 -2.87 -13.91 -0.09
CA LYS A 167 -2.96 -12.54 -0.62
C LYS A 167 -4.17 -12.35 -1.51
N PHE A 168 -4.50 -13.33 -2.33
CA PHE A 168 -5.70 -13.30 -3.14
C PHE A 168 -6.94 -13.13 -2.26
N VAL A 169 -7.06 -13.93 -1.19
CA VAL A 169 -8.13 -13.79 -0.21
C VAL A 169 -8.11 -12.39 0.43
N LEU A 170 -6.94 -11.90 0.84
CA LEU A 170 -6.80 -10.56 1.41
C LEU A 170 -7.27 -9.44 0.46
N MET A 171 -6.88 -9.52 -0.82
CA MET A 171 -7.30 -8.56 -1.85
C MET A 171 -8.81 -8.63 -2.12
N ASN A 172 -9.40 -9.84 -2.07
CA ASN A 172 -10.85 -10.02 -2.21
C ASN A 172 -11.62 -9.54 -0.97
N ILE A 173 -11.10 -9.73 0.24
CA ILE A 173 -11.71 -9.16 1.46
C ILE A 173 -11.85 -7.65 1.31
N ARG A 174 -10.82 -6.96 0.81
CA ARG A 174 -10.93 -5.53 0.51
C ARG A 174 -11.97 -5.25 -0.58
N GLY A 175 -11.88 -5.92 -1.74
CA GLY A 175 -12.78 -5.64 -2.86
C GLY A 175 -14.26 -5.92 -2.53
N CYS A 176 -14.56 -7.07 -1.96
CA CYS A 176 -15.93 -7.50 -1.70
C CYS A 176 -16.49 -6.93 -0.40
N ILE A 177 -15.72 -7.00 0.70
CA ILE A 177 -16.25 -6.62 2.02
C ILE A 177 -16.05 -5.12 2.24
N LEU A 178 -14.85 -4.60 2.02
CA LEU A 178 -14.56 -3.21 2.34
C LEU A 178 -15.09 -2.23 1.31
N TYR A 179 -14.99 -2.55 0.01
CA TYR A 179 -15.45 -1.64 -1.03
C TYR A 179 -16.95 -1.81 -1.32
N LEU A 180 -17.37 -2.98 -1.80
CA LEU A 180 -18.78 -3.20 -2.13
C LEU A 180 -19.68 -3.21 -0.88
N GLY A 181 -19.21 -3.80 0.22
CA GLY A 181 -19.98 -3.87 1.46
C GLY A 181 -20.22 -2.50 2.10
N PHE A 182 -19.19 -1.66 2.24
CA PHE A 182 -19.39 -0.32 2.82
C PHE A 182 -20.09 0.64 1.86
N ASP A 183 -19.90 0.54 0.54
CA ASP A 183 -20.67 1.32 -0.43
C ASP A 183 -22.17 0.97 -0.32
N PHE A 184 -22.50 -0.31 -0.17
CA PHE A 184 -23.87 -0.74 0.09
C PHE A 184 -24.41 -0.20 1.42
N LEU A 185 -23.64 -0.31 2.52
CA LEU A 185 -24.04 0.21 3.83
C LEU A 185 -24.23 1.73 3.81
N GLN A 186 -23.36 2.46 3.12
CA GLN A 186 -23.46 3.90 2.95
C GLN A 186 -24.75 4.27 2.19
N LYS A 187 -25.02 3.60 1.06
CA LYS A 187 -26.26 3.81 0.28
C LYS A 187 -27.51 3.49 1.11
N ALA A 188 -27.50 2.40 1.87
CA ALA A 188 -28.60 2.02 2.75
C ALA A 188 -28.81 3.05 3.88
N TRP A 189 -27.74 3.56 4.47
CA TRP A 189 -27.82 4.61 5.49
C TRP A 189 -28.43 5.89 4.90
N HIS A 190 -27.96 6.35 3.74
CA HIS A 190 -28.52 7.53 3.10
C HIS A 190 -30.00 7.34 2.72
N ALA A 191 -30.39 6.17 2.21
CA ALA A 191 -31.79 5.87 1.90
C ALA A 191 -32.68 5.94 3.14
N ASN A 192 -32.23 5.39 4.27
CA ASN A 192 -32.99 5.40 5.52
C ASN A 192 -33.12 6.81 6.13
N ARG A 193 -32.12 7.70 5.94
CA ARG A 193 -32.16 9.08 6.44
C ARG A 193 -33.01 10.02 5.56
N HIS A 194 -33.08 9.77 4.26
CA HIS A 194 -33.83 10.60 3.33
C HIS A 194 -35.32 10.23 3.22
N GLY A 195 -35.75 9.12 3.82
CA GLY A 195 -37.18 8.81 3.98
C GLY A 195 -37.96 9.81 4.86
N GLU A 196 -37.26 10.71 5.58
CA GLU A 196 -37.87 11.64 6.53
C GLU A 196 -37.71 13.13 6.12
N THR A 197 -37.05 13.43 4.98
CA THR A 197 -36.74 14.80 4.56
C THR A 197 -37.02 15.02 3.06
N THR A 198 -38.27 14.84 2.64
CA THR A 198 -38.76 15.26 1.32
C THR A 198 -38.80 16.79 1.11
N ASN A 199 -38.33 17.58 2.08
CA ASN A 199 -38.20 19.03 2.01
C ASN A 199 -36.73 19.51 2.11
N LEU A 200 -35.75 18.62 1.91
CA LEU A 200 -34.38 19.08 1.64
C LEU A 200 -34.40 19.75 0.28
N VAL A 201 -34.52 21.08 0.35
CA VAL A 201 -34.22 22.08 -0.68
C VAL A 201 -33.34 21.46 -1.74
N GLU A 202 -33.82 21.53 -2.98
CA GLU A 202 -33.07 21.36 -4.21
C GLU A 202 -31.80 22.21 -4.10
N THR A 203 -30.76 21.66 -3.45
CA THR A 203 -29.49 22.35 -3.26
C THR A 203 -28.83 22.30 -4.62
N ASP A 204 -29.08 23.34 -5.40
CA ASP A 204 -28.40 23.59 -6.66
C ASP A 204 -26.91 23.68 -6.37
N CYS A 205 -26.19 22.61 -6.72
CA CYS A 205 -24.75 22.60 -6.64
C CYS A 205 -24.20 23.37 -7.84
N TRP A 206 -23.66 24.55 -7.59
CA TRP A 206 -23.18 25.49 -8.62
C TRP A 206 -22.18 24.85 -9.62
N TYR A 207 -21.44 23.84 -9.18
CA TYR A 207 -20.40 23.19 -9.98
C TYR A 207 -20.92 22.01 -10.84
N GLN A 208 -22.21 21.65 -10.73
CA GLN A 208 -22.77 20.45 -11.36
C GLN A 208 -22.58 20.46 -12.89
N ASP A 209 -22.70 21.62 -13.52
CA ASP A 209 -22.59 21.77 -14.98
C ASP A 209 -21.15 21.55 -15.50
N PHE A 210 -20.15 21.72 -14.65
CA PHE A 210 -18.74 21.52 -14.99
C PHE A 210 -18.31 20.04 -14.87
N LEU A 211 -19.10 19.21 -14.20
CA LEU A 211 -18.79 17.79 -14.00
C LEU A 211 -18.80 17.01 -15.32
N ARG A 212 -18.07 15.88 -15.31
CA ARG A 212 -18.05 14.95 -16.45
C ARG A 212 -19.42 14.28 -16.61
N PRO A 213 -19.79 13.80 -17.82
CA PRO A 213 -21.12 13.25 -18.08
C PRO A 213 -21.56 12.16 -17.08
N HIS A 214 -20.68 11.22 -16.73
CA HIS A 214 -20.98 10.13 -15.79
C HIS A 214 -21.08 10.56 -14.31
N GLN A 215 -20.69 11.79 -13.99
CA GLN A 215 -20.77 12.36 -12.64
C GLN A 215 -22.05 13.20 -12.47
N ARG A 216 -22.60 13.75 -13.56
CA ARG A 216 -23.74 14.69 -13.54
C ARG A 216 -25.07 14.09 -13.10
N ASP A 217 -25.27 12.79 -13.31
CA ASP A 217 -26.51 12.13 -12.90
C ASP A 217 -26.63 11.98 -11.37
N ARG A 218 -25.59 12.38 -10.62
CA ARG A 218 -25.53 12.31 -9.16
C ARG A 218 -25.69 13.70 -8.58
N VAL A 219 -26.75 13.91 -7.81
CA VAL A 219 -27.02 15.15 -7.09
C VAL A 219 -25.83 15.51 -6.19
N CYS A 220 -25.19 16.65 -6.47
CA CYS A 220 -24.05 17.19 -5.72
C CYS A 220 -22.90 16.20 -5.58
N TYR A 221 -22.39 15.73 -6.73
CA TYR A 221 -21.32 14.73 -6.79
C TYR A 221 -20.07 15.21 -6.03
N GLY A 222 -19.56 14.36 -5.14
CA GLY A 222 -18.37 14.65 -4.34
C GLY A 222 -18.64 15.36 -3.03
N GLN A 223 -19.75 16.11 -2.88
CA GLN A 223 -20.08 16.75 -1.59
C GLN A 223 -20.57 15.75 -0.54
N ARG A 224 -21.18 14.64 -0.97
CA ARG A 224 -21.59 13.57 -0.06
C ARG A 224 -20.36 12.95 0.61
N PHE A 225 -20.53 12.63 1.89
CA PHE A 225 -19.53 11.90 2.66
C PHE A 225 -19.16 10.61 1.94
N ASP A 226 -17.88 10.37 1.72
CA ASP A 226 -17.33 9.18 1.08
C ASP A 226 -16.16 8.66 1.91
N PHE A 227 -16.31 7.46 2.50
CA PHE A 227 -15.25 6.87 3.31
C PHE A 227 -14.09 6.54 2.37
N SER A 228 -13.04 7.35 2.37
CA SER A 228 -12.01 7.35 1.32
C SER A 228 -11.53 5.94 0.93
N ASP A 229 -12.06 5.43 -0.17
CA ASP A 229 -11.80 4.10 -0.71
C ASP A 229 -10.32 3.93 -1.09
N HIS A 230 -9.68 5.05 -1.44
CA HIS A 230 -8.25 5.21 -1.65
C HIS A 230 -7.44 4.96 -0.38
N VAL A 231 -7.83 5.54 0.76
CA VAL A 231 -7.16 5.27 2.05
C VAL A 231 -7.27 3.79 2.39
N VAL A 232 -8.46 3.21 2.23
CA VAL A 232 -8.67 1.79 2.46
C VAL A 232 -7.82 0.95 1.50
N LEU A 233 -7.76 1.29 0.21
CA LEU A 233 -6.90 0.64 -0.77
C LEU A 233 -5.43 0.63 -0.34
N PHE A 234 -4.90 1.80 0.01
CA PHE A 234 -3.49 1.97 0.30
C PHE A 234 -3.09 1.28 1.61
N TYR A 235 -3.87 1.50 2.67
CA TYR A 235 -3.55 0.99 4.00
C TYR A 235 -4.02 -0.44 4.27
N ALA A 236 -5.15 -0.87 3.73
CA ALA A 236 -5.66 -2.23 3.98
C ALA A 236 -5.08 -3.28 3.02
N GLN A 237 -4.65 -2.88 1.81
CA GLN A 237 -4.16 -3.82 0.80
C GLN A 237 -2.70 -3.61 0.45
N ILE A 238 -2.32 -2.46 -0.10
CA ILE A 238 -1.00 -2.30 -0.72
C ILE A 238 0.11 -2.45 0.34
N LEU A 239 0.04 -1.67 1.41
CA LEU A 239 1.08 -1.64 2.44
C LEU A 239 1.22 -2.98 3.19
N PRO A 240 0.13 -3.64 3.65
CA PRO A 240 0.24 -4.92 4.33
C PRO A 240 0.78 -6.04 3.45
N VAL A 241 0.39 -6.09 2.17
CA VAL A 241 0.91 -7.09 1.23
C VAL A 241 2.41 -6.89 1.01
N LEU A 242 2.85 -5.66 0.79
CA LEU A 242 4.27 -5.35 0.59
C LEU A 242 5.11 -5.65 1.83
N MET A 243 4.60 -5.30 3.00
CA MET A 243 5.26 -5.64 4.26
C MET A 243 5.38 -7.15 4.42
N LEU A 244 4.28 -7.90 4.25
CA LEU A 244 4.33 -9.36 4.34
C LEU A 244 5.37 -9.98 3.39
N GLU A 245 5.50 -9.45 2.17
CA GLU A 245 6.49 -9.92 1.21
C GLU A 245 7.92 -9.64 1.63
N LEU A 246 8.19 -8.43 2.12
CA LEU A 246 9.49 -8.07 2.66
C LEU A 246 9.87 -9.01 3.82
N LEU A 247 8.91 -9.30 4.70
CA LEU A 247 9.11 -10.17 5.87
C LEU A 247 9.45 -11.61 5.49
N VAL A 248 8.67 -12.20 4.58
CA VAL A 248 8.94 -13.57 4.12
C VAL A 248 10.30 -13.62 3.43
N TRP A 249 10.65 -12.60 2.66
CA TRP A 249 11.92 -12.55 1.97
C TRP A 249 13.12 -12.45 2.93
N ILE A 250 13.05 -11.60 3.96
CA ILE A 250 14.08 -11.49 5.01
C ILE A 250 14.26 -12.82 5.74
N LYS A 251 13.16 -13.55 6.00
CA LYS A 251 13.18 -14.83 6.72
C LYS A 251 13.65 -15.99 5.85
N GLN A 252 13.28 -16.02 4.57
CA GLN A 252 13.52 -17.12 3.64
C GLN A 252 14.10 -16.58 2.33
N PRO A 253 15.39 -16.18 2.33
CA PRO A 253 16.02 -15.70 1.11
C PRO A 253 16.08 -16.84 0.07
N PRO A 254 15.78 -16.55 -1.21
CA PRO A 254 15.64 -17.57 -2.27
C PRO A 254 16.84 -18.51 -2.43
N VAL A 255 18.03 -18.05 -2.06
CA VAL A 255 19.31 -18.74 -2.29
C VAL A 255 19.61 -19.80 -1.22
N SER A 256 18.89 -19.81 -0.10
CA SER A 256 19.26 -20.63 1.07
C SER A 256 18.89 -22.12 0.98
N SER A 257 18.01 -22.52 0.06
CA SER A 257 17.53 -23.91 -0.05
C SER A 257 18.34 -24.77 -1.03
N ALA A 258 18.98 -24.18 -2.05
CA ALA A 258 19.70 -24.93 -3.09
C ALA A 258 21.04 -25.55 -2.60
N SER A 259 21.63 -25.00 -1.54
CA SER A 259 22.92 -25.45 -1.02
C SER A 259 22.86 -26.76 -0.21
N ALA A 260 21.68 -27.14 0.31
CA ALA A 260 21.55 -28.35 1.13
C ALA A 260 21.43 -29.62 0.27
N SER A 261 20.85 -29.54 -0.93
CA SER A 261 20.66 -30.66 -1.84
C SER A 261 21.79 -30.83 -2.87
N SER A 262 22.49 -29.74 -3.23
CA SER A 262 23.57 -29.80 -4.24
C SER A 262 24.92 -30.29 -3.71
N GLN A 263 25.12 -30.41 -2.39
CA GLN A 263 26.37 -30.95 -1.83
C GLN A 263 26.56 -32.47 -2.07
N ARG A 264 25.56 -33.17 -2.63
CA ARG A 264 25.61 -34.62 -2.87
C ARG A 264 25.90 -35.05 -4.31
N LEU A 265 25.92 -34.14 -5.29
CA LEU A 265 26.16 -34.50 -6.68
C LEU A 265 27.23 -33.61 -7.33
N ASN A 266 28.43 -34.19 -7.43
CA ASN A 266 29.42 -34.04 -8.51
C ASN A 266 30.48 -32.91 -8.46
N ASN A 267 31.73 -33.38 -8.50
CA ASN A 267 33.00 -32.68 -8.65
C ASN A 267 33.26 -32.15 -10.09
N SER A 268 32.25 -31.62 -10.78
CA SER A 268 32.45 -31.05 -12.13
C SER A 268 32.54 -29.53 -12.06
N PRO A 269 33.66 -28.90 -12.49
CA PRO A 269 33.86 -27.46 -12.41
C PRO A 269 33.20 -26.75 -13.60
N ASP A 270 31.88 -26.76 -13.67
CA ASP A 270 31.16 -26.02 -14.72
C ASP A 270 30.92 -24.55 -14.32
N LYS A 271 31.55 -23.65 -15.08
CA LYS A 271 31.53 -22.18 -14.91
C LYS A 271 30.12 -21.55 -14.96
N VAL A 272 29.11 -22.26 -15.45
CA VAL A 272 27.72 -21.79 -15.57
C VAL A 272 27.06 -21.55 -14.19
N GLY A 273 27.56 -22.19 -13.12
CA GLY A 273 27.05 -21.99 -11.77
C GLY A 273 27.38 -20.62 -11.13
N LEU A 274 28.39 -19.90 -11.63
CA LEU A 274 28.89 -18.68 -10.98
C LEU A 274 28.04 -17.44 -11.31
N GLU A 275 27.55 -17.30 -12.55
CA GLU A 275 26.75 -16.13 -12.95
C GLU A 275 25.34 -16.16 -12.35
N MET A 276 24.71 -17.34 -12.32
CA MET A 276 23.40 -17.53 -11.68
C MET A 276 23.47 -17.18 -10.18
N SER A 277 24.63 -17.38 -9.55
CA SER A 277 24.89 -17.08 -8.13
C SER A 277 24.89 -15.58 -7.84
N ILE A 278 25.52 -14.74 -8.65
CA ILE A 278 25.60 -13.29 -8.40
C ILE A 278 24.22 -12.63 -8.57
N PHE A 279 23.52 -12.96 -9.66
CA PHE A 279 22.18 -12.42 -9.95
C PHE A 279 21.19 -12.73 -8.80
N GLN A 280 21.12 -13.98 -8.37
CA GLN A 280 20.21 -14.38 -7.30
C GLN A 280 20.62 -13.85 -5.92
N ARG A 281 21.93 -13.71 -5.67
CA ARG A 281 22.46 -13.29 -4.37
C ARG A 281 22.40 -11.79 -4.12
N TYR A 282 22.43 -10.97 -5.18
CA TYR A 282 22.48 -9.51 -5.04
C TYR A 282 21.38 -8.79 -5.81
N LEU A 283 21.17 -9.11 -7.09
CA LEU A 283 20.25 -8.34 -7.92
C LEU A 283 18.79 -8.57 -7.52
N VAL A 284 18.36 -9.83 -7.38
CA VAL A 284 16.99 -10.15 -6.92
C VAL A 284 16.66 -9.47 -5.58
N PRO A 285 17.50 -9.58 -4.52
CA PRO A 285 17.36 -8.80 -3.30
C PRO A 285 17.18 -7.29 -3.54
N ALA A 286 18.06 -6.69 -4.33
CA ALA A 286 18.05 -5.26 -4.58
C ALA A 286 16.78 -4.83 -5.31
N LEU A 287 16.30 -5.62 -6.28
CA LEU A 287 15.06 -5.38 -6.99
C LEU A 287 13.85 -5.49 -6.06
N ILE A 288 13.82 -6.48 -5.17
CA ILE A 288 12.72 -6.65 -4.21
C ILE A 288 12.70 -5.46 -3.24
N VAL A 289 13.82 -5.13 -2.60
CA VAL A 289 13.92 -3.99 -1.68
C VAL A 289 13.58 -2.69 -2.40
N GLY A 290 14.15 -2.46 -3.57
CA GLY A 290 13.87 -1.30 -4.42
C GLY A 290 12.38 -1.19 -4.76
N SER A 291 11.73 -2.29 -5.15
CA SER A 291 10.30 -2.31 -5.46
C SER A 291 9.43 -2.02 -4.23
N VAL A 292 9.79 -2.55 -3.06
CA VAL A 292 9.06 -2.30 -1.81
C VAL A 292 9.20 -0.83 -1.40
N VAL A 293 10.41 -0.27 -1.42
CA VAL A 293 10.66 1.14 -1.10
C VAL A 293 9.94 2.05 -2.08
N TYR A 294 10.03 1.77 -3.37
CA TYR A 294 9.35 2.53 -4.42
C TYR A 294 7.84 2.54 -4.20
N LEU A 295 7.23 1.35 -4.02
CA LEU A 295 5.80 1.21 -3.80
C LEU A 295 5.36 1.89 -2.50
N HIS A 296 6.15 1.85 -1.43
CA HIS A 296 5.86 2.62 -0.20
C HIS A 296 5.82 4.11 -0.47
N MET A 297 6.84 4.64 -1.16
CA MET A 297 6.93 6.05 -1.48
C MET A 297 5.75 6.53 -2.31
N ILE A 298 5.42 5.85 -3.42
CA ILE A 298 4.29 6.24 -4.26
C ILE A 298 2.94 6.06 -3.54
N THR A 299 2.83 5.08 -2.64
CA THR A 299 1.60 4.87 -1.85
C THR A 299 1.42 6.01 -0.85
N TYR A 300 2.46 6.40 -0.13
CA TYR A 300 2.42 7.55 0.79
C TYR A 300 2.17 8.86 0.07
N LEU A 301 2.77 9.06 -1.10
CA LEU A 301 2.48 10.22 -1.94
C LEU A 301 0.99 10.29 -2.30
N ASN A 302 0.41 9.17 -2.73
CA ASN A 302 -1.01 9.13 -3.08
C ASN A 302 -1.90 9.36 -1.86
N ILE A 303 -1.62 8.72 -0.72
CA ILE A 303 -2.36 8.97 0.53
C ILE A 303 -2.31 10.45 0.90
N HIS A 304 -1.13 11.06 0.84
CA HIS A 304 -0.97 12.48 1.14
C HIS A 304 -1.84 13.33 0.21
N LYS A 305 -1.82 13.07 -1.10
CA LYS A 305 -2.66 13.80 -2.07
C LYS A 305 -4.15 13.56 -1.81
N THR A 306 -4.56 12.32 -1.54
CA THR A 306 -5.94 11.97 -1.15
C THR A 306 -6.38 12.78 0.06
N ALA A 307 -5.56 12.83 1.11
CA ALA A 307 -5.80 13.58 2.33
C ALA A 307 -5.83 15.09 2.14
N ALA A 308 -4.94 15.60 1.28
CA ALA A 308 -4.77 17.02 1.05
C ALA A 308 -5.84 17.61 0.14
N TYR A 309 -6.34 16.86 -0.85
CA TYR A 309 -7.16 17.44 -1.91
C TYR A 309 -8.52 16.77 -2.11
N TYR A 310 -8.63 15.47 -1.92
CA TYR A 310 -9.78 14.72 -2.46
C TYR A 310 -10.80 14.29 -1.41
N HIS A 311 -10.44 14.34 -0.14
CA HIS A 311 -11.32 13.97 0.96
C HIS A 311 -11.15 14.90 2.16
N THR A 312 -12.22 15.02 2.92
CA THR A 312 -12.22 15.74 4.19
C THR A 312 -11.52 14.95 5.30
N GLY A 313 -11.10 15.64 6.35
CA GLY A 313 -10.49 14.99 7.52
C GLY A 313 -11.32 13.84 8.12
N PRO A 314 -12.64 14.01 8.36
CA PRO A 314 -13.49 12.93 8.85
C PRO A 314 -13.56 11.71 7.91
N GLU A 315 -13.66 11.93 6.59
CA GLU A 315 -13.64 10.86 5.59
C GLU A 315 -12.34 10.06 5.64
N MET A 316 -11.21 10.75 5.79
CA MET A 316 -9.88 10.15 5.93
C MET A 316 -9.75 9.34 7.22
N MET A 317 -10.24 9.85 8.35
CA MET A 317 -10.23 9.15 9.64
C MET A 317 -11.06 7.88 9.62
N VAL A 318 -12.26 7.92 9.03
CA VAL A 318 -13.12 6.74 8.88
C VAL A 318 -12.48 5.72 7.94
N GLY A 319 -11.95 6.15 6.79
CA GLY A 319 -11.23 5.27 5.87
C GLY A 319 -10.03 4.60 6.54
N TYR A 320 -9.26 5.34 7.34
CA TYR A 320 -8.13 4.81 8.08
C TYR A 320 -8.59 3.81 9.15
N ALA A 321 -9.63 4.12 9.92
CA ALA A 321 -10.20 3.20 10.91
C ALA A 321 -10.68 1.88 10.28
N ILE A 322 -11.36 1.94 9.13
CA ILE A 322 -11.75 0.75 8.36
C ILE A 322 -10.52 -0.05 7.95
N SER A 323 -9.45 0.61 7.51
CA SER A 323 -8.21 -0.07 7.11
C SER A 323 -7.56 -0.83 8.28
N LEU A 324 -7.70 -0.35 9.53
CA LEU A 324 -7.18 -1.03 10.72
C LEU A 324 -7.82 -2.39 10.96
N CYS A 325 -9.08 -2.60 10.51
CA CYS A 325 -9.74 -3.90 10.58
C CYS A 325 -9.00 -4.99 9.79
N VAL A 326 -8.16 -4.62 8.83
CA VAL A 326 -7.30 -5.54 8.07
C VAL A 326 -5.86 -5.49 8.57
N GLN A 327 -5.34 -4.29 8.81
CA GLN A 327 -3.94 -4.13 9.24
C GLN A 327 -3.68 -4.74 10.62
N LEU A 328 -4.59 -4.60 11.58
CA LEU A 328 -4.40 -5.11 12.94
C LEU A 328 -4.36 -6.66 12.97
N PRO A 329 -5.28 -7.40 12.31
CA PRO A 329 -5.16 -8.86 12.23
C PRO A 329 -3.88 -9.34 11.56
N ILE A 330 -3.41 -8.68 10.49
CA ILE A 330 -2.15 -9.04 9.84
C ILE A 330 -0.96 -8.72 10.75
N GLY A 331 -0.97 -7.54 11.38
CA GLY A 331 0.04 -7.16 12.37
C GLY A 331 0.08 -8.15 13.53
N TYR A 332 -1.07 -8.59 14.02
CA TYR A 332 -1.18 -9.61 15.06
C TYR A 332 -0.64 -10.96 14.57
N LEU A 333 -0.98 -11.40 13.36
CA LEU A 333 -0.41 -12.61 12.74
C LEU A 333 1.13 -12.55 12.66
N VAL A 334 1.67 -11.40 12.28
CA VAL A 334 3.12 -11.16 12.11
C VAL A 334 3.84 -11.06 13.45
N CYS A 335 3.23 -10.42 14.45
CA CYS A 335 3.88 -10.07 15.71
C CYS A 335 3.63 -11.09 16.83
N HIS A 336 2.48 -11.76 16.84
CA HIS A 336 2.07 -12.64 17.93
C HIS A 336 2.55 -14.08 17.75
N ARG A 337 2.84 -14.76 18.86
CA ARG A 337 3.41 -16.11 18.89
C ARG A 337 2.35 -17.20 18.71
N ASP A 338 1.16 -16.98 19.24
CA ASP A 338 0.10 -18.00 19.36
C ASP A 338 -0.47 -18.46 18.02
N TRP A 339 -0.19 -17.74 16.93
CA TRP A 339 -0.73 -18.04 15.59
C TRP A 339 0.22 -18.94 14.78
N GLY A 340 0.91 -19.88 15.43
CA GLY A 340 1.94 -20.72 14.83
C GLY A 340 1.52 -21.39 13.52
N ALA A 341 0.32 -21.99 13.48
CA ALA A 341 -0.20 -22.66 12.28
C ALA A 341 -0.45 -21.69 11.12
N MET A 342 -1.11 -20.55 11.38
CA MET A 342 -1.38 -19.54 10.35
C MET A 342 -0.10 -18.88 9.85
N ARG A 343 0.86 -18.63 10.75
CA ARG A 343 2.21 -18.14 10.39
C ARG A 343 2.90 -19.09 9.43
N GLN A 344 2.91 -20.39 9.75
CA GLN A 344 3.50 -21.41 8.88
C GLN A 344 2.79 -21.47 7.52
N TYR A 345 1.47 -21.33 7.49
CA TYR A 345 0.69 -21.29 6.25
C TYR A 345 1.14 -20.17 5.31
N VAL A 346 1.42 -18.97 5.85
CA VAL A 346 1.93 -17.82 5.07
C VAL A 346 3.45 -17.81 4.91
N GLY A 347 4.16 -18.87 5.31
CA GLY A 347 5.62 -18.99 5.18
C GLY A 347 6.43 -18.22 6.22
N LEU A 348 5.81 -17.82 7.33
CA LEU A 348 6.49 -17.30 8.49
C LEU A 348 6.84 -18.45 9.45
N SER A 349 8.02 -18.38 10.08
CA SER A 349 8.41 -19.36 11.10
C SER A 349 7.46 -19.30 12.30
N ALA A 350 7.12 -20.45 12.88
CA ALA A 350 6.51 -20.49 14.20
C ALA A 350 7.49 -19.88 15.21
N ILE A 351 6.99 -18.99 16.05
CA ILE A 351 7.78 -18.47 17.16
C ILE A 351 7.67 -19.53 18.26
N THR A 352 8.63 -20.45 18.32
CA THR A 352 8.73 -21.37 19.45
C THR A 352 8.91 -20.53 20.70
N ALA A 353 7.91 -20.55 21.59
CA ALA A 353 8.11 -20.09 22.95
C ALA A 353 9.31 -20.89 23.47
N ASN A 354 10.40 -20.19 23.81
CA ASN A 354 11.44 -20.82 24.60
C ASN A 354 10.72 -21.37 25.82
N ASN A 355 10.61 -22.69 25.91
CA ASN A 355 10.22 -23.32 27.15
C ASN A 355 11.15 -22.73 28.19
N LYS A 356 10.59 -21.90 29.08
CA LYS A 356 11.07 -21.78 30.43
C LYS A 356 10.93 -23.18 31.04
N GLN A 357 11.82 -24.09 30.67
CA GLN A 357 12.39 -25.00 31.65
C GLN A 357 13.39 -24.15 32.45
N ILE A 358 12.84 -23.21 33.23
CA ILE A 358 13.51 -22.80 34.46
C ILE A 358 12.95 -23.83 35.44
N SER A 359 13.79 -24.83 35.68
CA SER A 359 13.72 -25.76 36.81
C SER A 359 13.52 -25.02 38.12
#